data_AF-A0A3B0TLW0-F1
#
_entry.id   AF-A0A3B0TLW0-F1
#
_cell.length_a   1.000
_cell.length_b   1.000
_cell.length_c   1.000
_cell.angle_alpha   90.00
_cell.angle_beta   90.00
_cell.angle_gamma   90.00
#
_symmetry.space_group_name_H-M   'P 1'
#
loop_
_entity.id
_entity.type
_entity.pdbx_description
1 polymer ?
#
loop_
_entity_poly.entity_id
_entity_poly.type
_entity_poly.pdbx_seq_one_letter_code
_entity_poly.pdbx_strand_id
1 'polypeptide(L)'
;MFEKGLELLKGEIKMVTSRIKDLDIQERGDDMLEIGEFQSIPEYYGENVFNGKVMKQYLSEKTYKSLSAIIKTGGKLDASVADEVAEGMKNWALSKGATHYTHWFQPLTGSTAEKHDSFIAPDGEGSCTLNFSGKSLIQGEPDASSFPSGGLRPTFEARGYTGWDPSSPAFIKEGSSGSTLCIPTYFVGWNGEALDKKTPLLRSVKALSIQVERLAKVLNIKCKQPAYSTLGGEQEYFLIDRDFYYQRIDLLQTGRTLFGKEPAKHQQMADHYFGAIKDRVITFMEELDREMWRLGAPLTTRHNEVSPGQYEVAPIFENQNLAVDHNMLCMEVMQKVAERQGLACLLHEKPFAGVNGSGKHNNWSVVGPDGKNWLSPGDNPHENER
;
A
#
# COMPACT_ATOMS: atom_id res chain seq x y z
N MET A 1 -58.96 -17.06 2.73
CA MET A 1 -57.53 -17.45 2.65
C MET A 1 -56.81 -16.73 1.50
N PHE A 2 -57.45 -16.56 0.34
CA PHE A 2 -56.93 -15.79 -0.80
C PHE A 2 -56.74 -14.28 -0.54
N GLU A 3 -57.67 -13.64 0.19
CA GLU A 3 -57.59 -12.19 0.47
C GLU A 3 -56.43 -11.80 1.41
N LYS A 4 -56.10 -12.64 2.40
CA LYS A 4 -54.94 -12.43 3.28
C LYS A 4 -53.60 -12.53 2.53
N GLY A 5 -53.52 -13.37 1.49
CA GLY A 5 -52.34 -13.46 0.63
C GLY A 5 -52.14 -12.21 -0.23
N LEU A 6 -53.25 -11.59 -0.67
CA LEU A 6 -53.21 -10.36 -1.46
C LEU A 6 -52.78 -9.13 -0.66
N GLU A 7 -53.13 -9.06 0.64
CA GLU A 7 -52.67 -7.99 1.54
C GLU A 7 -51.17 -8.09 1.85
N LEU A 8 -50.64 -9.30 2.04
CA LEU A 8 -49.20 -9.53 2.24
C LEU A 8 -48.39 -9.12 1.00
N LEU A 9 -48.85 -9.49 -0.20
CA LEU A 9 -48.26 -9.06 -1.47
C LEU A 9 -48.31 -7.53 -1.66
N LYS A 10 -49.42 -6.87 -1.29
CA LYS A 10 -49.53 -5.40 -1.32
C LYS A 10 -48.59 -4.72 -0.32
N GLY A 11 -48.35 -5.34 0.83
CA GLY A 11 -47.39 -4.88 1.83
C GLY A 11 -45.93 -4.99 1.37
N GLU A 12 -45.56 -6.13 0.76
CA GLU A 12 -44.22 -6.34 0.19
C GLU A 12 -43.97 -5.44 -1.02
N ILE A 13 -44.95 -5.27 -1.92
CA ILE A 13 -44.86 -4.34 -3.05
C ILE A 13 -44.71 -2.91 -2.55
N LYS A 14 -45.42 -2.50 -1.49
CA LYS A 14 -45.23 -1.18 -0.87
C LYS A 14 -43.83 -1.00 -0.30
N MET A 15 -43.26 -2.01 0.37
CA MET A 15 -41.89 -1.97 0.90
C MET A 15 -40.82 -1.92 -0.19
N VAL A 16 -41.03 -2.62 -1.30
CA VAL A 16 -40.14 -2.55 -2.47
C VAL A 16 -40.27 -1.20 -3.16
N THR A 17 -41.48 -0.66 -3.32
CA THR A 17 -41.68 0.68 -3.88
C THR A 17 -41.22 1.82 -2.96
N SER A 18 -41.19 1.64 -1.64
CA SER A 18 -40.58 2.64 -0.74
C SER A 18 -39.05 2.59 -0.87
N ARG A 19 -38.45 1.39 -0.92
CA ARG A 19 -37.00 1.23 -1.20
C ARG A 19 -36.58 1.79 -2.56
N ILE A 20 -37.47 1.77 -3.56
CA ILE A 20 -37.23 2.37 -4.89
C ILE A 20 -37.51 3.88 -4.90
N LYS A 21 -38.41 4.38 -4.05
CA LYS A 21 -38.66 5.83 -3.90
C LYS A 21 -37.63 6.54 -3.03
N ASP A 22 -36.99 5.83 -2.11
CA ASP A 22 -35.86 6.32 -1.32
C ASP A 22 -34.53 6.22 -2.11
N LEU A 23 -34.53 5.56 -3.28
CA LEU A 23 -33.52 5.70 -4.33
C LEU A 23 -33.84 6.93 -5.18
N ASP A 24 -33.99 8.08 -4.53
CA ASP A 24 -33.86 9.36 -5.19
C ASP A 24 -32.36 9.50 -5.47
N ILE A 25 -31.93 8.96 -6.62
CA ILE A 25 -30.61 9.22 -7.19
C ILE A 25 -30.60 10.73 -7.39
N GLN A 26 -30.07 11.46 -6.41
CA GLN A 26 -29.71 12.85 -6.60
C GLN A 26 -28.78 12.84 -7.82
N GLU A 27 -29.28 13.37 -8.94
CA GLU A 27 -28.44 13.89 -10.01
C GLU A 27 -27.55 14.95 -9.35
N ARG A 28 -26.40 14.50 -8.82
CA ARG A 28 -25.33 15.39 -8.41
C ARG A 28 -24.88 16.04 -9.70
N GLY A 29 -25.20 17.33 -9.80
CA GLY A 29 -24.90 18.15 -10.95
C GLY A 29 -23.45 18.02 -11.36
N ASP A 30 -23.22 18.22 -12.65
CA ASP A 30 -21.94 18.41 -13.29
C ASP A 30 -21.16 19.54 -12.59
N ASP A 31 -20.49 19.22 -11.47
CA ASP A 31 -19.31 19.96 -11.07
C ASP A 31 -18.24 19.57 -12.09
N MET A 32 -18.20 20.31 -13.21
CA MET A 32 -17.08 20.26 -14.13
C MET A 32 -15.82 20.48 -13.31
N LEU A 33 -15.05 19.42 -13.10
CA LEU A 33 -13.68 19.49 -12.60
C LEU A 33 -12.97 20.54 -13.46
N GLU A 34 -12.53 21.64 -12.84
CA GLU A 34 -11.59 22.55 -13.47
C GLU A 34 -10.46 21.68 -14.01
N ILE A 35 -10.28 21.68 -15.33
CA ILE A 35 -9.21 20.94 -15.99
C ILE A 35 -7.94 21.65 -15.58
N GLY A 36 -7.35 21.22 -14.46
CA GLY A 36 -6.04 21.66 -14.02
C GLY A 36 -5.02 21.49 -15.14
N GLU A 37 -3.93 22.25 -15.09
CA GLU A 37 -2.86 22.15 -16.07
C GLU A 37 -2.49 20.68 -16.31
N PHE A 38 -2.50 20.26 -17.58
CA PHE A 38 -2.18 18.90 -17.96
C PHE A 38 -0.70 18.63 -17.67
N GLN A 39 -0.41 18.01 -16.53
CA GLN A 39 0.93 17.55 -16.18
C GLN A 39 1.20 16.19 -16.80
N SER A 40 2.39 16.02 -17.37
CA SER A 40 2.79 14.72 -17.91
C SER A 40 3.13 13.74 -16.78
N ILE A 41 2.84 12.44 -16.94
CA ILE A 41 3.15 11.42 -15.91
C ILE A 41 4.60 11.55 -15.39
N PRO A 42 5.63 11.71 -16.24
CA PRO A 42 7.01 11.86 -15.77
C PRO A 42 7.29 13.09 -14.89
N GLU A 43 6.45 14.13 -14.92
CA GLU A 43 6.64 15.34 -14.12
C GLU A 43 6.28 15.13 -12.65
N TYR A 44 5.20 14.39 -12.39
CA TYR A 44 4.72 14.12 -11.02
C TYR A 44 5.05 12.71 -10.52
N TYR A 45 5.60 11.82 -11.36
CA TYR A 45 5.97 10.48 -10.92
C TYR A 45 6.99 10.51 -9.78
N GLY A 46 6.63 9.91 -8.64
CA GLY A 46 7.46 9.84 -7.45
C GLY A 46 7.74 11.19 -6.79
N GLU A 47 6.91 12.21 -7.05
CA GLU A 47 7.10 13.54 -6.48
C GLU A 47 6.92 13.59 -4.95
N ASN A 48 6.16 12.64 -4.41
CA ASN A 48 5.89 12.50 -2.98
C ASN A 48 6.77 11.41 -2.36
N VAL A 49 7.91 11.11 -2.98
CA VAL A 49 8.89 10.14 -2.51
C VAL A 49 10.24 10.82 -2.34
N PHE A 50 10.92 10.54 -1.24
CA PHE A 50 12.30 10.97 -0.97
C PHE A 50 13.28 10.11 -1.79
N ASN A 51 13.14 10.19 -3.12
CA ASN A 51 13.88 9.39 -4.09
C ASN A 51 15.30 9.92 -4.31
N GLY A 52 16.11 9.23 -5.12
CA GLY A 52 17.50 9.62 -5.37
C GLY A 52 17.68 11.03 -5.96
N LYS A 53 16.71 11.58 -6.71
CA LYS A 53 16.74 12.96 -7.22
C LYS A 53 16.59 13.95 -6.06
N VAL A 54 15.62 13.70 -5.18
CA VAL A 54 15.37 14.52 -3.98
C VAL A 54 16.55 14.42 -3.01
N MET A 55 17.04 13.20 -2.74
CA MET A 55 18.20 13.00 -1.87
C MET A 55 19.42 13.80 -2.33
N LYS A 56 19.69 13.92 -3.63
CA LYS A 56 20.80 14.74 -4.15
C LYS A 56 20.60 16.24 -3.96
N GLN A 57 19.36 16.70 -3.86
CA GLN A 57 19.03 18.12 -3.66
C GLN A 57 19.14 18.51 -2.18
N TYR A 58 18.75 17.62 -1.27
CA TYR A 58 18.63 17.92 0.16
C TYR A 58 19.78 17.37 1.02
N LEU A 59 20.63 16.48 0.49
CA LEU A 59 21.77 15.90 1.21
C LEU A 59 23.10 16.31 0.59
N SER A 60 24.17 16.34 1.40
CA SER A 60 25.52 16.50 0.87
C SER A 60 25.92 15.31 -0.01
N GLU A 61 26.86 15.53 -0.94
CA GLU A 61 27.34 14.49 -1.84
C GLU A 61 27.92 13.28 -1.08
N LYS A 62 28.58 13.54 0.06
CA LYS A 62 29.15 12.51 0.94
C LYS A 62 28.05 11.64 1.54
N THR A 63 27.02 12.26 2.10
CA THR A 63 25.90 11.57 2.77
C THR A 63 25.04 10.83 1.76
N TYR A 64 24.77 11.43 0.60
CA TYR A 64 24.10 10.74 -0.52
C TYR A 64 24.84 9.48 -0.96
N LYS A 65 26.16 9.56 -1.16
CA LYS A 65 26.99 8.39 -1.56
C LYS A 65 26.99 7.31 -0.48
N SER A 66 27.10 7.69 0.80
CA SER A 66 27.06 6.76 1.93
C SER A 66 25.70 6.05 2.02
N LEU A 67 24.60 6.81 2.01
CA LEU A 67 23.24 6.27 2.06
C LEU A 67 22.95 5.37 0.84
N SER A 68 23.35 5.79 -0.36
CA SER A 68 23.20 4.98 -1.58
C SER A 68 23.96 3.65 -1.50
N ALA A 69 25.12 3.62 -0.85
CA ALA A 69 25.86 2.39 -0.63
C ALA A 69 25.10 1.48 0.35
N ILE A 70 24.63 2.03 1.48
CA ILE A 70 23.85 1.29 2.50
C ILE A 70 22.59 0.67 1.87
N ILE A 71 21.86 1.42 1.03
CA ILE A 71 20.66 0.92 0.35
C ILE A 71 20.98 -0.28 -0.55
N LYS A 72 22.11 -0.25 -1.26
CA LYS A 72 22.49 -1.29 -2.24
C LYS A 72 23.11 -2.52 -1.61
N THR A 73 23.98 -2.35 -0.61
CA THR A 73 24.77 -3.45 -0.04
C THR A 73 24.28 -3.90 1.33
N GLY A 74 23.36 -3.14 1.93
CA GLY A 74 23.13 -3.18 3.36
C GLY A 74 24.26 -2.52 4.13
N GLY A 75 24.01 -2.21 5.40
CA GLY A 75 24.98 -1.58 6.29
C GLY A 75 24.31 -1.01 7.53
N LYS A 76 25.13 -0.54 8.47
CA LYS A 76 24.64 0.25 9.60
C LYS A 76 24.62 1.72 9.18
N LEU A 77 23.57 2.43 9.58
CA LEU A 77 23.49 3.87 9.40
C LEU A 77 24.26 4.55 10.54
N ASP A 78 25.32 5.28 10.20
CA ASP A 78 26.09 6.06 11.17
C ASP A 78 25.25 7.21 11.71
N ALA A 79 25.40 7.55 13.00
CA ALA A 79 24.60 8.60 13.65
C ALA A 79 24.71 9.97 12.94
N SER A 80 25.92 10.35 12.51
CA SER A 80 26.13 11.60 11.78
C SER A 80 25.45 11.64 10.41
N VAL A 81 25.45 10.50 9.70
CA VAL A 81 24.72 10.35 8.42
C VAL A 81 23.22 10.39 8.69
N ALA A 82 22.75 9.75 9.75
CA ALA A 82 21.34 9.75 10.13
C ALA A 82 20.82 11.15 10.47
N ASP A 83 21.58 11.96 11.20
CA ASP A 83 21.17 13.33 11.55
C ASP A 83 21.08 14.23 10.31
N GLU A 84 22.04 14.14 9.39
CA GLU A 84 21.97 14.89 8.14
C GLU A 84 20.80 14.42 7.25
N VAL A 85 20.56 13.10 7.19
CA VAL A 85 19.42 12.54 6.45
C VAL A 85 18.08 12.97 7.07
N ALA A 86 17.97 12.99 8.40
CA ALA A 86 16.78 13.47 9.09
C ALA A 86 16.52 14.94 8.77
N GLU A 87 17.54 15.80 8.88
CA GLU A 87 17.41 17.22 8.55
C GLU A 87 17.00 17.43 7.07
N GLY A 88 17.61 16.68 6.14
CA GLY A 88 17.25 16.71 4.72
C GLY A 88 15.81 16.25 4.46
N MET A 89 15.38 15.14 5.07
CA MET A 89 14.00 14.65 4.97
C MET A 89 13.00 15.65 5.55
N LYS A 90 13.31 16.25 6.71
CA LYS A 90 12.46 17.26 7.35
C LYS A 90 12.28 18.46 6.43
N ASN A 91 13.37 19.02 5.90
CA ASN A 91 13.30 20.21 5.06
C ASN A 91 12.55 19.95 3.74
N TRP A 92 12.70 18.75 3.17
CA TRP A 92 11.87 18.30 2.05
C TRP A 92 10.40 18.13 2.42
N ALA A 93 10.10 17.51 3.57
CA ALA A 93 8.73 17.33 4.02
C ALA A 93 8.03 18.66 4.29
N LEU A 94 8.73 19.60 4.94
CA LEU A 94 8.24 20.95 5.20
C LEU A 94 7.94 21.72 3.90
N SER A 95 8.78 21.57 2.85
CA SER A 95 8.52 22.22 1.56
C SER A 95 7.28 21.67 0.83
N LYS A 96 6.83 20.47 1.22
CA LYS A 96 5.59 19.81 0.79
C LYS A 96 4.43 19.99 1.79
N GLY A 97 4.55 20.92 2.74
CA GLY A 97 3.51 21.25 3.71
C GLY A 97 3.31 20.21 4.81
N ALA A 98 4.31 19.35 5.07
CA ALA A 98 4.21 18.38 6.14
C ALA A 98 4.33 19.04 7.51
N THR A 99 3.44 18.67 8.43
CA THR A 99 3.46 19.18 9.81
C THR A 99 3.85 18.08 10.81
N HIS A 100 3.66 16.83 10.41
CA HIS A 100 3.91 15.64 11.21
C HIS A 100 4.81 14.67 10.45
N TYR A 101 5.40 13.75 11.21
CA TYR A 101 6.02 12.55 10.70
C TYR A 101 5.44 11.32 11.40
N THR A 102 5.58 10.16 10.78
CA THR A 102 5.17 8.88 11.34
C THR A 102 6.15 7.78 10.94
N HIS A 103 6.42 6.87 11.87
CA HIS A 103 6.96 5.57 11.52
C HIS A 103 5.81 4.73 10.96
N TRP A 104 5.89 4.43 9.67
CA TRP A 104 4.91 3.62 8.95
C TRP A 104 5.39 2.16 8.96
N PHE A 105 4.59 1.26 9.50
CA PHE A 105 4.94 -0.17 9.61
C PHE A 105 3.71 -1.07 9.47
N GLN A 106 3.96 -2.37 9.33
CA GLN A 106 2.93 -3.40 9.11
C GLN A 106 2.89 -4.36 10.30
N PRO A 107 2.18 -4.03 11.40
CA PRO A 107 2.07 -4.91 12.56
C PRO A 107 1.31 -6.21 12.21
N LEU A 108 1.24 -7.12 13.17
CA LEU A 108 0.55 -8.42 13.02
C LEU A 108 -0.99 -8.33 12.94
N THR A 109 -1.55 -7.18 12.57
CA THR A 109 -2.99 -6.96 12.35
C THR A 109 -3.42 -7.23 10.91
N GLY A 110 -2.49 -7.28 9.96
CA GLY A 110 -2.79 -7.41 8.53
C GLY A 110 -3.01 -6.06 7.82
N SER A 111 -2.84 -4.95 8.52
CA SER A 111 -2.91 -3.58 7.99
C SER A 111 -1.62 -2.82 8.27
N THR A 112 -1.51 -1.60 7.74
CA THR A 112 -0.49 -0.64 8.13
C THR A 112 -0.88 0.06 9.43
N ALA A 113 0.11 0.61 10.13
CA ALA A 113 -0.09 1.41 11.33
C ALA A 113 0.81 2.65 11.32
N GLU A 114 0.30 3.70 11.94
CA GLU A 114 0.90 5.02 12.00
C GLU A 114 0.64 5.67 13.35
N LYS A 115 1.63 6.43 13.82
CA LYS A 115 1.52 7.36 14.94
C LYS A 115 2.11 8.67 14.48
N HIS A 116 1.31 9.72 14.49
CA HIS A 116 1.70 11.02 13.95
C HIS A 116 2.31 11.87 15.06
N ASP A 117 3.61 12.12 14.98
CA ASP A 117 4.35 13.00 15.86
C ASP A 117 4.61 14.32 15.12
N SER A 118 4.38 15.47 15.78
CA SER A 118 4.64 16.78 15.18
C SER A 118 6.14 17.08 15.15
N PHE A 119 6.59 17.89 14.18
CA PHE A 119 7.97 18.41 14.18
C PHE A 119 8.23 19.46 15.28
N ILE A 120 7.19 19.96 15.95
CA ILE A 120 7.29 21.07 16.90
C ILE A 120 8.08 20.66 18.15
N ALA A 121 9.07 21.47 18.49
CA ALA A 121 9.78 21.46 19.76
C ALA A 121 9.72 22.88 20.37
N PRO A 122 8.94 23.09 21.45
CA PRO A 122 8.88 24.37 22.14
C PRO A 122 10.27 24.80 22.65
N ASP A 123 10.62 26.07 22.48
CA ASP A 123 11.92 26.61 22.92
C ASP A 123 11.94 27.02 24.41
N GLY A 124 10.78 27.03 25.06
CA GLY A 124 10.63 27.45 26.46
C GLY A 124 10.54 28.98 26.65
N GLU A 125 10.71 29.75 25.57
CA GLU A 125 10.64 31.22 25.56
C GLU A 125 9.34 31.76 24.93
N GLY A 126 8.42 30.86 24.58
CA GLY A 126 7.12 31.19 23.99
C GLY A 126 7.07 31.06 22.47
N SER A 127 8.12 30.53 21.85
CA SER A 127 8.21 30.23 20.42
C SER A 127 8.43 28.71 20.22
N CYS A 128 8.56 28.26 18.96
CA CYS A 128 8.82 26.87 18.64
C CYS A 128 9.84 26.71 17.53
N THR A 129 10.58 25.60 17.59
CA THR A 129 11.49 25.16 16.55
C THR A 129 10.97 23.86 15.94
N LEU A 130 11.41 23.56 14.71
CA LEU A 130 11.05 22.30 14.03
C LEU A 130 12.24 21.35 14.07
N ASN A 131 12.09 20.26 14.81
CA ASN A 131 13.15 19.29 15.05
C ASN A 131 12.76 17.91 14.50
N PHE A 132 13.71 17.26 13.84
CA PHE A 132 13.63 15.87 13.45
C PHE A 132 15.04 15.28 13.50
N SER A 133 15.27 14.33 14.41
CA SER A 133 16.61 13.83 14.71
C SER A 133 16.91 12.49 14.04
N GLY A 134 18.18 12.21 13.74
CA GLY A 134 18.62 10.92 13.21
C GLY A 134 18.38 9.76 14.18
N LYS A 135 18.25 10.04 15.49
CA LYS A 135 17.81 9.06 16.48
C LYS A 135 16.45 8.46 16.12
N SER A 136 15.52 9.28 15.62
CA SER A 136 14.20 8.83 15.16
C SER A 136 14.28 7.93 13.92
N LEU A 137 15.36 7.99 13.14
CA LEU A 137 15.58 7.07 12.01
C LEU A 137 16.21 5.74 12.45
N ILE A 138 17.16 5.78 13.38
CA ILE A 138 17.89 4.58 13.83
C ILE A 138 17.03 3.74 14.78
N GLN A 139 16.44 4.37 15.79
CA GLN A 139 15.66 3.70 16.82
C GLN A 139 14.58 4.63 17.37
N GLY A 140 13.36 4.43 16.91
CA GLY A 140 12.15 5.03 17.43
C GLY A 140 11.43 4.14 18.45
N GLU A 141 10.48 4.74 19.17
CA GLU A 141 9.55 4.03 20.04
C GLU A 141 8.12 4.45 19.67
N PRO A 142 7.36 3.60 18.97
CA PRO A 142 6.03 3.94 18.46
C PRO A 142 4.93 3.94 19.53
N ASP A 143 5.26 3.81 20.83
CA ASP A 143 4.28 3.59 21.91
C ASP A 143 3.31 2.42 21.60
N ALA A 144 3.91 1.25 21.32
CA ALA A 144 3.23 0.11 20.72
C ALA A 144 2.77 -0.96 21.71
N SER A 145 2.43 -0.57 22.94
CA SER A 145 2.06 -1.49 24.02
C SER A 145 0.81 -2.33 23.71
N SER A 146 -0.09 -1.82 22.86
CA SER A 146 -1.38 -2.43 22.53
C SER A 146 -1.38 -3.28 21.25
N PHE A 147 -0.27 -3.33 20.50
CA PHE A 147 -0.25 -4.14 19.28
C PHE A 147 -0.25 -5.64 19.59
N PRO A 148 -0.96 -6.46 18.78
CA PRO A 148 -0.99 -7.91 18.97
C PRO A 148 0.42 -8.49 19.04
N SER A 149 0.70 -9.21 20.12
CA SER A 149 1.97 -9.90 20.34
C SER A 149 1.88 -11.41 20.14
N GLY A 150 0.69 -11.95 19.83
CA GLY A 150 0.47 -13.40 19.79
C GLY A 150 0.73 -14.11 21.13
N GLY A 151 0.71 -13.37 22.25
CA GLY A 151 1.04 -13.90 23.58
C GLY A 151 2.54 -13.98 23.89
N LEU A 152 3.40 -13.48 22.99
CA LEU A 152 4.85 -13.53 23.15
C LEU A 152 5.39 -12.61 24.26
N ARG A 153 4.59 -11.65 24.74
CA ARG A 153 5.05 -10.59 25.64
C ARG A 153 4.13 -10.40 26.86
N PRO A 154 4.67 -10.34 28.09
CA PRO A 154 3.95 -9.83 29.26
C PRO A 154 3.84 -8.30 29.22
N THR A 155 2.83 -7.72 29.87
CA THR A 155 2.49 -6.28 29.77
C THR A 155 3.63 -5.32 30.14
N PHE A 156 4.53 -5.72 31.05
CA PHE A 156 5.68 -4.90 31.44
C PHE A 156 6.81 -4.89 30.38
N GLU A 157 6.81 -5.83 29.43
CA GLU A 157 7.74 -5.91 28.29
C GLU A 157 7.07 -5.48 26.98
N ALA A 158 5.91 -4.80 27.06
CA ALA A 158 5.14 -4.39 25.89
C ALA A 158 5.83 -3.30 25.04
N ARG A 159 6.97 -2.77 25.50
CA ARG A 159 7.81 -1.83 24.75
C ARG A 159 8.26 -2.47 23.44
N GLY A 160 8.21 -1.69 22.37
CA GLY A 160 8.72 -2.08 21.07
C GLY A 160 9.47 -0.94 20.42
N TYR A 161 10.29 -1.28 19.44
CA TYR A 161 11.21 -0.37 18.79
C TYR A 161 10.99 -0.40 17.29
N THR A 162 11.01 0.79 16.69
CA THR A 162 11.00 0.98 15.25
C THR A 162 12.38 1.35 14.76
N GLY A 163 12.73 0.91 13.56
CA GLY A 163 13.91 1.39 12.85
C GLY A 163 13.59 1.58 11.39
N TRP A 164 14.13 2.65 10.79
CA TRP A 164 13.95 2.93 9.37
C TRP A 164 14.60 1.84 8.51
N ASP A 165 13.85 1.35 7.53
CA ASP A 165 14.36 0.52 6.44
C ASP A 165 14.68 1.43 5.24
N PRO A 166 15.96 1.76 4.99
CA PRO A 166 16.34 2.65 3.89
C PRO A 166 16.15 2.01 2.51
N SER A 167 15.93 0.69 2.42
CA SER A 167 15.63 0.04 1.13
C SER A 167 14.23 0.38 0.60
N SER A 168 13.37 0.91 1.46
CA SER A 168 12.07 1.50 1.11
C SER A 168 12.12 3.01 1.36
N PRO A 169 11.93 3.85 0.34
CA PRO A 169 12.10 5.29 0.49
C PRO A 169 11.02 5.90 1.38
N ALA A 170 11.38 6.91 2.16
CA ALA A 170 10.39 7.73 2.86
C ALA A 170 9.50 8.45 1.85
N PHE A 171 8.25 8.67 2.20
CA PHE A 171 7.25 9.25 1.30
C PHE A 171 6.31 10.18 2.06
N ILE A 172 5.55 10.99 1.35
CA ILE A 172 4.62 11.95 1.93
C ILE A 172 3.20 11.49 1.64
N LYS A 173 2.38 11.45 2.69
CA LYS A 173 0.92 11.32 2.58
C LYS A 173 0.32 12.71 2.65
N GLU A 174 -0.31 13.12 1.57
CA GLU A 174 -1.11 14.33 1.53
C GLU A 174 -2.47 14.07 2.18
N GLY A 175 -2.87 14.97 3.08
CA GLY A 175 -4.20 15.02 3.66
C GLY A 175 -4.99 16.21 3.10
N SER A 176 -6.20 16.39 3.60
CA SER A 176 -7.09 17.49 3.16
C SER A 176 -6.57 18.89 3.47
N SER A 177 -5.70 19.05 4.47
CA SER A 177 -5.22 20.37 4.92
C SER A 177 -3.75 20.39 5.33
N GLY A 178 -3.02 19.30 5.11
CA GLY A 178 -1.61 19.19 5.47
C GLY A 178 -1.06 17.83 5.11
N SER A 179 0.26 17.68 5.22
CA SER A 179 0.96 16.47 4.81
C SER A 179 1.64 15.78 6.00
N THR A 180 1.93 14.49 5.85
CA THR A 180 2.66 13.71 6.86
C THR A 180 3.83 12.98 6.21
N LEU A 181 5.03 13.15 6.77
CA LEU A 181 6.21 12.37 6.38
C LEU A 181 6.10 10.95 6.91
N CYS A 182 6.00 9.97 6.03
CA CYS A 182 5.92 8.56 6.35
C CYS A 182 7.26 7.88 6.13
N ILE A 183 7.78 7.24 7.18
CA ILE A 183 9.08 6.58 7.20
C ILE A 183 8.84 5.07 7.29
N PRO A 184 9.13 4.29 6.24
CA PRO A 184 8.95 2.84 6.28
C PRO A 184 9.85 2.20 7.34
N THR A 185 9.25 1.55 8.33
CA THR A 185 9.99 0.98 9.46
C THR A 185 9.71 -0.49 9.66
N TYR A 186 10.69 -1.19 10.22
CA TYR A 186 10.48 -2.47 10.85
C TYR A 186 10.15 -2.26 12.34
N PHE A 187 9.36 -3.17 12.93
CA PHE A 187 8.92 -3.10 14.32
C PHE A 187 9.27 -4.38 15.08
N VAL A 188 10.06 -4.23 16.14
CA VAL A 188 10.59 -5.33 16.95
C VAL A 188 10.29 -5.14 18.44
N GLY A 189 10.17 -6.25 19.16
CA GLY A 189 9.97 -6.25 20.60
C GLY A 189 11.26 -5.98 21.38
N TRP A 190 11.14 -5.80 22.69
CA TRP A 190 12.27 -5.60 23.59
C TRP A 190 13.39 -6.64 23.43
N ASN A 191 13.03 -7.93 23.28
CA ASN A 191 13.97 -9.05 23.10
C ASN A 191 14.38 -9.28 21.63
N GLY A 192 14.01 -8.41 20.69
CA GLY A 192 14.33 -8.54 19.26
C GLY A 192 13.39 -9.46 18.46
N GLU A 193 12.26 -9.85 19.05
CA GLU A 193 11.17 -10.56 18.39
C GLU A 193 10.57 -9.70 17.28
N ALA A 194 10.19 -10.31 16.16
CA ALA A 194 9.52 -9.61 15.08
C ALA A 194 8.04 -9.41 15.44
N LEU A 195 7.59 -8.17 15.51
CA LEU A 195 6.19 -7.80 15.81
C LEU A 195 5.48 -7.21 14.59
N ASP A 196 6.08 -7.40 13.43
CA ASP A 196 5.62 -6.94 12.13
C ASP A 196 5.74 -8.05 11.08
N LYS A 197 5.25 -7.74 9.88
CA LYS A 197 5.45 -8.58 8.70
C LYS A 197 6.73 -8.24 7.92
N LYS A 198 7.27 -7.04 8.11
CA LYS A 198 8.46 -6.57 7.40
C LYS A 198 9.75 -7.22 7.87
N THR A 199 9.96 -7.37 9.19
CA THR A 199 11.17 -8.02 9.72
C THR A 199 11.32 -9.47 9.22
N PRO A 200 10.28 -10.34 9.27
CA PRO A 200 10.38 -11.68 8.73
C PRO A 200 10.64 -11.71 7.21
N LEU A 201 10.02 -10.79 6.45
CA LEU A 201 10.24 -10.65 5.01
C LEU A 201 11.70 -10.32 4.69
N LEU A 202 12.27 -9.30 5.34
CA LEU A 202 13.68 -8.91 5.16
C LEU A 202 14.64 -10.05 5.52
N ARG A 203 14.36 -10.78 6.60
CA ARG A 203 15.14 -11.98 6.97
C ARG A 203 15.04 -13.08 5.91
N SER A 204 13.86 -13.31 5.35
CA SER A 204 13.63 -14.29 4.27
C SER A 204 14.39 -13.92 2.99
N VAL A 205 14.29 -12.66 2.55
CA VAL A 205 15.03 -12.15 1.39
C VAL A 205 16.54 -12.29 1.60
N LYS A 206 17.04 -12.00 2.80
CA LYS A 206 18.46 -12.18 3.13
C LYS A 206 18.88 -13.65 3.08
N ALA A 207 18.06 -14.56 3.60
CA ALA A 207 18.33 -15.99 3.56
C ALA A 207 18.39 -16.51 2.11
N LEU A 208 17.45 -16.09 1.26
CA LEU A 208 17.44 -16.40 -0.17
C LEU A 208 18.73 -15.89 -0.85
N SER A 209 19.08 -14.62 -0.64
CA SER A 209 20.29 -13.99 -1.18
C SER A 209 21.55 -14.81 -0.87
N ILE A 210 21.73 -15.26 0.37
CA ILE A 210 22.88 -16.09 0.78
C ILE A 210 22.93 -17.41 0.00
N GLN A 211 21.80 -18.09 -0.17
CA GLN A 211 21.76 -19.38 -0.88
C GLN A 211 21.98 -19.23 -2.39
N VAL A 212 21.43 -18.17 -2.99
CA VAL A 212 21.62 -17.85 -4.41
C VAL A 212 23.08 -17.51 -4.69
N GLU A 213 23.71 -16.72 -3.82
CA GLU A 213 25.15 -16.42 -3.93
C GLU A 213 26.03 -17.65 -3.72
N ARG A 214 25.63 -18.59 -2.86
CA ARG A 214 26.31 -19.89 -2.71
C ARG A 214 26.24 -20.69 -4.00
N LEU A 215 25.07 -20.75 -4.65
CA LEU A 215 24.89 -21.43 -5.94
C LEU A 215 25.71 -20.74 -7.04
N ALA A 216 25.72 -19.41 -7.09
CA ALA A 216 26.52 -18.63 -8.05
C ALA A 216 28.00 -19.02 -8.01
N LYS A 217 28.56 -19.23 -6.81
CA LYS A 217 29.95 -19.67 -6.63
C LYS A 217 30.19 -21.06 -7.21
N VAL A 218 29.25 -21.99 -7.04
CA VAL A 218 29.35 -23.35 -7.61
C VAL A 218 29.29 -23.31 -9.14
N LEU A 219 28.47 -22.43 -9.69
CA LEU A 219 28.32 -22.22 -11.14
C LEU A 219 29.40 -21.32 -11.75
N ASN A 220 30.40 -20.88 -10.96
CA ASN A 220 31.44 -19.93 -11.40
C ASN A 220 30.90 -18.59 -11.94
N ILE A 221 29.73 -18.16 -11.47
CA ILE A 221 29.11 -16.90 -11.84
C ILE A 221 29.72 -15.76 -11.01
N LYS A 222 30.19 -14.70 -11.68
CA LYS A 222 30.76 -13.52 -11.02
C LYS A 222 29.68 -12.71 -10.31
N CYS A 223 29.89 -12.45 -9.02
CA CYS A 223 29.00 -11.61 -8.22
C CYS A 223 29.30 -10.12 -8.47
N LYS A 224 28.37 -9.40 -9.09
CA LYS A 224 28.41 -7.94 -9.30
C LYS A 224 27.60 -7.19 -8.23
N GLN A 225 26.55 -7.82 -7.71
CA GLN A 225 25.65 -7.25 -6.72
C GLN A 225 25.06 -8.36 -5.83
N PRO A 226 24.47 -8.04 -4.68
CA PRO A 226 23.71 -9.00 -3.90
C PRO A 226 22.54 -9.57 -4.71
N ALA A 227 22.31 -10.88 -4.61
CA ALA A 227 21.10 -11.49 -5.15
C ALA A 227 19.86 -10.97 -4.40
N TYR A 228 18.76 -10.80 -5.12
CA TYR A 228 17.47 -10.35 -4.56
C TYR A 228 16.31 -11.00 -5.32
N SER A 229 15.11 -10.85 -4.77
CA SER A 229 13.87 -11.31 -5.40
C SER A 229 13.02 -10.14 -5.86
N THR A 230 12.24 -10.38 -6.91
CA THR A 230 11.24 -9.44 -7.42
C THR A 230 9.83 -9.95 -7.14
N LEU A 231 8.88 -9.03 -7.09
CA LEU A 231 7.47 -9.33 -6.90
C LEU A 231 6.61 -8.39 -7.76
N GLY A 232 5.69 -8.94 -8.54
CA GLY A 232 4.56 -8.24 -9.15
C GLY A 232 3.26 -8.75 -8.55
N GLY A 233 2.61 -7.92 -7.72
CA GLY A 233 1.37 -8.28 -7.04
C GLY A 233 0.15 -7.82 -7.82
N GLU A 234 -0.69 -8.75 -8.28
CA GLU A 234 -1.98 -8.46 -8.91
C GLU A 234 -3.02 -8.31 -7.79
N GLN A 235 -3.69 -7.16 -7.71
CA GLN A 235 -4.62 -6.83 -6.62
C GLN A 235 -6.05 -6.79 -7.14
N GLU A 236 -6.84 -7.80 -6.77
CA GLU A 236 -8.28 -7.78 -7.02
C GLU A 236 -9.03 -7.11 -5.87
N TYR A 237 -10.21 -6.55 -6.19
CA TYR A 237 -11.08 -5.84 -5.25
C TYR A 237 -12.51 -5.72 -5.79
N PHE A 238 -13.45 -5.36 -4.91
CA PHE A 238 -14.80 -4.96 -5.32
C PHE A 238 -15.04 -3.47 -5.08
N LEU A 239 -15.84 -2.83 -5.94
CA LEU A 239 -16.42 -1.52 -5.70
C LEU A 239 -17.93 -1.62 -5.61
N ILE A 240 -18.50 -1.02 -4.59
CA ILE A 240 -19.95 -0.84 -4.46
C ILE A 240 -20.28 0.61 -4.16
N ASP A 241 -21.51 1.02 -4.44
CA ASP A 241 -21.98 2.33 -4.04
C ASP A 241 -21.95 2.46 -2.50
N ARG A 242 -21.46 3.60 -2.03
CA ARG A 242 -21.26 3.83 -0.60
C ARG A 242 -22.59 3.84 0.18
N ASP A 243 -23.69 4.26 -0.44
CA ASP A 243 -25.00 4.26 0.22
C ASP A 243 -25.50 2.83 0.43
N PHE A 244 -25.26 1.92 -0.52
CA PHE A 244 -25.56 0.50 -0.33
C PHE A 244 -24.66 -0.16 0.71
N TYR A 245 -23.39 0.26 0.79
CA TYR A 245 -22.47 -0.21 1.81
C TYR A 245 -22.97 0.14 3.23
N TYR A 246 -23.37 1.40 3.46
CA TYR A 246 -23.85 1.83 4.78
C TYR A 246 -25.20 1.22 5.20
N GLN A 247 -26.02 0.80 4.24
CA GLN A 247 -27.24 0.06 4.53
C GLN A 247 -26.99 -1.39 5.01
N ARG A 248 -25.74 -1.86 4.98
CA ARG A 248 -25.34 -3.23 5.30
C ARG A 248 -24.35 -3.28 6.45
N ILE A 249 -24.89 -3.39 7.67
CA ILE A 249 -24.09 -3.51 8.90
C ILE A 249 -23.11 -4.69 8.87
N ASP A 250 -23.47 -5.78 8.21
CA ASP A 250 -22.60 -6.93 8.04
C ASP A 250 -21.38 -6.63 7.17
N LEU A 251 -21.55 -5.90 6.07
CA LEU A 251 -20.44 -5.39 5.26
C LEU A 251 -19.56 -4.41 6.04
N LEU A 252 -20.16 -3.51 6.83
CA LEU A 252 -19.42 -2.55 7.66
C LEU A 252 -18.54 -3.22 8.71
N GLN A 253 -19.07 -4.24 9.40
CA GLN A 253 -18.39 -4.87 10.53
C GLN A 253 -17.45 -5.99 10.12
N THR A 254 -17.75 -6.69 9.01
CA THR A 254 -17.04 -7.91 8.64
C THR A 254 -16.33 -7.84 7.29
N GLY A 255 -16.54 -6.77 6.51
CA GLY A 255 -16.01 -6.65 5.14
C GLY A 255 -16.66 -7.59 4.12
N ARG A 256 -17.63 -8.41 4.54
CA ARG A 256 -18.39 -9.34 3.69
C ARG A 256 -19.86 -9.41 4.07
N THR A 257 -20.69 -9.91 3.18
CA THR A 257 -22.09 -10.20 3.51
C THR A 257 -22.19 -11.47 4.34
N LEU A 258 -22.92 -11.43 5.45
CA LEU A 258 -23.20 -12.62 6.28
C LEU A 258 -24.41 -13.41 5.79
N PHE A 259 -25.35 -12.71 5.16
CA PHE A 259 -26.53 -13.28 4.54
C PHE A 259 -26.89 -12.48 3.28
N GLY A 260 -27.65 -13.10 2.39
CA GLY A 260 -28.06 -12.50 1.13
C GLY A 260 -28.59 -13.58 0.20
N LYS A 261 -29.57 -13.21 -0.61
CA LYS A 261 -30.04 -14.08 -1.69
C LYS A 261 -29.26 -13.74 -2.96
N GLU A 262 -28.91 -14.77 -3.73
CA GLU A 262 -28.29 -14.57 -5.04
C GLU A 262 -29.19 -13.71 -5.95
N PRO A 263 -28.63 -12.70 -6.63
CA PRO A 263 -29.40 -11.85 -7.52
C PRO A 263 -29.91 -12.65 -8.74
N ALA A 264 -31.07 -12.25 -9.28
CA ALA A 264 -31.65 -12.90 -10.46
C ALA A 264 -30.73 -12.82 -11.70
N LYS A 265 -29.88 -11.78 -11.77
CA LYS A 265 -28.74 -11.69 -12.68
C LYS A 265 -27.46 -11.82 -11.85
N HIS A 266 -26.83 -12.99 -11.88
CA HIS A 266 -25.53 -13.25 -11.25
C HIS A 266 -24.41 -13.13 -12.30
N GLN A 267 -23.20 -13.57 -11.97
CA GLN A 267 -22.07 -13.70 -12.89
C GLN A 267 -22.47 -14.48 -14.16
N GLN A 268 -22.65 -13.79 -15.28
CA GLN A 268 -22.92 -14.38 -16.59
C GLN A 268 -21.64 -14.35 -17.42
N MET A 269 -21.40 -15.35 -18.28
CA MET A 269 -20.22 -15.35 -19.17
C MET A 269 -20.15 -14.10 -20.07
N ALA A 270 -21.29 -13.43 -20.30
CA ALA A 270 -21.42 -12.22 -21.10
C ALA A 270 -21.15 -10.90 -20.33
N ASP A 271 -21.03 -10.92 -19.00
CA ASP A 271 -20.65 -9.75 -18.20
C ASP A 271 -19.11 -9.70 -18.06
N HIS A 272 -18.45 -9.81 -19.23
CA HIS A 272 -17.08 -10.26 -19.50
C HIS A 272 -15.96 -9.71 -18.60
N TYR A 273 -15.03 -10.62 -18.25
CA TYR A 273 -13.61 -10.33 -18.04
C TYR A 273 -13.10 -9.48 -19.23
N PHE A 274 -12.56 -8.29 -18.97
CA PHE A 274 -12.24 -7.26 -19.98
C PHE A 274 -13.43 -6.59 -20.70
N GLY A 275 -14.64 -6.62 -20.15
CA GLY A 275 -15.77 -5.84 -20.64
C GLY A 275 -15.53 -4.32 -20.54
N ALA A 276 -16.42 -3.51 -21.11
CA ALA A 276 -16.34 -2.05 -20.96
C ALA A 276 -16.47 -1.63 -19.49
N ILE A 277 -15.53 -0.81 -19.00
CA ILE A 277 -15.55 -0.28 -17.65
C ILE A 277 -16.46 0.96 -17.64
N LYS A 278 -17.36 1.04 -16.65
CA LYS A 278 -18.27 2.18 -16.50
C LYS A 278 -17.48 3.46 -16.18
N ASP A 279 -17.91 4.61 -16.70
CA ASP A 279 -17.21 5.89 -16.53
C ASP A 279 -16.90 6.23 -15.06
N ARG A 280 -17.87 6.06 -14.16
CA ARG A 280 -17.68 6.27 -12.70
C ARG A 280 -16.54 5.44 -12.12
N VAL A 281 -16.33 4.22 -12.63
CA VAL A 281 -15.25 3.34 -12.18
C VAL A 281 -13.93 3.73 -12.82
N ILE A 282 -13.94 4.13 -14.09
CA ILE A 282 -12.74 4.69 -14.73
C ILE A 282 -12.26 5.93 -13.97
N THR A 283 -13.14 6.84 -13.56
CA THR A 283 -12.76 8.02 -12.76
C THR A 283 -12.06 7.63 -11.46
N PHE A 284 -12.58 6.63 -10.75
CA PHE A 284 -11.91 6.04 -9.57
C PHE A 284 -10.52 5.50 -9.93
N MET A 285 -10.42 4.69 -11.00
CA MET A 285 -9.15 4.06 -11.38
C MET A 285 -8.11 5.11 -11.82
N GLU A 286 -8.52 6.16 -12.52
CA GLU A 286 -7.62 7.24 -12.95
C GLU A 286 -7.09 8.07 -11.78
N GLU A 287 -7.93 8.31 -10.76
CA GLU A 287 -7.46 8.95 -9.54
C GLU A 287 -6.53 8.03 -8.75
N LEU A 288 -6.84 6.73 -8.64
CA LEU A 288 -5.95 5.75 -8.04
C LEU A 288 -4.58 5.71 -8.73
N ASP A 289 -4.55 5.67 -10.05
CA ASP A 289 -3.31 5.67 -10.84
C ASP A 289 -2.49 6.93 -10.55
N ARG A 290 -3.12 8.11 -10.58
CA ARG A 290 -2.45 9.38 -10.27
C ARG A 290 -1.83 9.37 -8.87
N GLU A 291 -2.59 8.98 -7.85
CA GLU A 291 -2.10 8.93 -6.47
C GLU A 291 -0.92 7.97 -6.31
N MET A 292 -1.02 6.77 -6.90
CA MET A 292 0.05 5.77 -6.81
C MET A 292 1.31 6.18 -7.59
N TRP A 293 1.16 6.81 -8.75
CA TRP A 293 2.29 7.36 -9.50
C TRP A 293 2.98 8.49 -8.75
N ARG A 294 2.26 9.37 -8.05
CA ARG A 294 2.86 10.41 -7.18
C ARG A 294 3.66 9.78 -6.03
N LEU A 295 3.22 8.64 -5.53
CA LEU A 295 3.92 7.78 -4.55
C LEU A 295 5.02 6.90 -5.18
N GLY A 296 5.28 7.02 -6.48
CA GLY A 296 6.35 6.32 -7.17
C GLY A 296 6.09 4.83 -7.44
N ALA A 297 4.85 4.35 -7.24
CA ALA A 297 4.46 2.98 -7.52
C ALA A 297 4.03 2.82 -9.00
N PRO A 298 4.58 1.84 -9.75
CA PRO A 298 4.40 1.74 -11.18
C PRO A 298 3.15 0.94 -11.57
N LEU A 299 1.95 1.43 -11.22
CA LEU A 299 0.69 0.84 -11.70
C LEU A 299 0.63 0.88 -13.24
N THR A 300 0.26 -0.23 -13.88
CA THR A 300 0.21 -0.34 -15.34
C THR A 300 -1.06 -0.94 -15.90
N THR A 301 -1.61 -1.96 -15.25
CA THR A 301 -2.73 -2.72 -15.78
C THR A 301 -3.93 -2.54 -14.87
N ARG A 302 -5.10 -2.32 -15.45
CA ARG A 302 -6.39 -2.23 -14.75
C ARG A 302 -7.51 -2.81 -15.63
N HIS A 303 -8.40 -3.60 -15.05
CA HIS A 303 -9.53 -4.18 -15.78
C HIS A 303 -10.69 -4.63 -14.90
N ASN A 304 -11.81 -4.93 -15.54
CA ASN A 304 -12.90 -5.72 -14.94
C ASN A 304 -12.43 -7.16 -14.69
N GLU A 305 -12.84 -7.72 -13.56
CA GLU A 305 -12.73 -9.13 -13.25
C GLU A 305 -14.04 -9.89 -13.55
N VAL A 306 -14.11 -11.19 -13.24
CA VAL A 306 -15.22 -12.06 -13.64
C VAL A 306 -16.53 -11.73 -12.91
N SER A 307 -16.49 -11.25 -11.66
CA SER A 307 -17.73 -10.92 -10.94
C SER A 307 -18.21 -9.49 -11.19
N PRO A 308 -19.53 -9.24 -11.11
CA PRO A 308 -20.06 -7.88 -11.16
C PRO A 308 -19.45 -6.97 -10.07
N GLY A 309 -18.89 -5.84 -10.49
CA GLY A 309 -18.26 -4.89 -9.57
C GLY A 309 -16.91 -5.35 -9.02
N GLN A 310 -16.31 -6.40 -9.59
CA GLN A 310 -14.96 -6.85 -9.29
C GLN A 310 -13.98 -6.29 -10.32
N TYR A 311 -12.81 -5.90 -9.86
CA TYR A 311 -11.78 -5.27 -10.66
C TYR A 311 -10.40 -5.77 -10.23
N GLU A 312 -9.42 -5.56 -11.08
CA GLU A 312 -8.01 -5.83 -10.80
C GLU A 312 -7.15 -4.60 -11.14
N VAL A 313 -6.09 -4.41 -10.35
CA VAL A 313 -4.97 -3.51 -10.66
C VAL A 313 -3.64 -4.24 -10.47
N ALA A 314 -2.70 -4.06 -11.40
CA ALA A 314 -1.38 -4.68 -11.33
C ALA A 314 -0.26 -3.67 -11.69
N PRO A 315 0.81 -3.61 -10.88
CA PRO A 315 2.01 -2.86 -11.19
C PRO A 315 3.02 -3.67 -12.02
N ILE A 316 4.01 -2.97 -12.58
CA ILE A 316 5.27 -3.62 -12.97
C ILE A 316 5.91 -4.21 -11.71
N PHE A 317 6.56 -5.37 -11.85
CA PHE A 317 7.27 -6.00 -10.75
C PHE A 317 8.41 -5.10 -10.25
N GLU A 318 8.64 -5.13 -8.93
CA GLU A 318 9.70 -4.36 -8.28
C GLU A 318 10.55 -5.27 -7.40
N ASN A 319 11.55 -4.72 -6.72
CA ASN A 319 12.19 -5.44 -5.62
C ASN A 319 11.14 -5.89 -4.61
N GLN A 320 11.20 -7.14 -4.14
CA GLN A 320 10.14 -7.75 -3.35
C GLN A 320 9.74 -6.94 -2.12
N ASN A 321 10.70 -6.32 -1.41
CA ASN A 321 10.39 -5.51 -0.23
C ASN A 321 9.60 -4.24 -0.59
N LEU A 322 10.04 -3.53 -1.63
CA LEU A 322 9.38 -2.33 -2.13
C LEU A 322 7.99 -2.65 -2.69
N ALA A 323 7.86 -3.73 -3.47
CA ALA A 323 6.59 -4.18 -4.04
C ALA A 323 5.53 -4.46 -2.96
N VAL A 324 5.94 -5.06 -1.83
CA VAL A 324 5.03 -5.30 -0.69
C VAL A 324 4.60 -3.98 -0.05
N ASP A 325 5.52 -3.05 0.17
CA ASP A 325 5.20 -1.72 0.72
C ASP A 325 4.26 -0.94 -0.21
N HIS A 326 4.52 -0.94 -1.52
CA HIS A 326 3.65 -0.33 -2.52
C HIS A 326 2.27 -0.99 -2.59
N ASN A 327 2.15 -2.32 -2.47
CA ASN A 327 0.84 -2.97 -2.43
C ASN A 327 0.05 -2.58 -1.17
N MET A 328 0.71 -2.47 -0.01
CA MET A 328 0.07 -1.99 1.22
C MET A 328 -0.43 -0.54 1.07
N LEU A 329 0.36 0.33 0.46
CA LEU A 329 -0.07 1.69 0.12
C LEU A 329 -1.22 1.69 -0.89
N CYS A 330 -1.17 0.84 -1.91
CA CYS A 330 -2.22 0.71 -2.91
C CYS A 330 -3.56 0.39 -2.26
N MET A 331 -3.61 -0.61 -1.38
CA MET A 331 -4.84 -0.97 -0.65
C MET A 331 -5.41 0.19 0.17
N GLU A 332 -4.56 0.96 0.84
CA GLU A 332 -5.00 2.13 1.62
C GLU A 332 -5.50 3.26 0.72
N VAL A 333 -4.78 3.56 -0.37
CA VAL A 333 -5.14 4.60 -1.34
C VAL A 333 -6.44 4.23 -2.04
N MET A 334 -6.64 2.97 -2.42
CA MET A 334 -7.88 2.47 -3.01
C MET A 334 -9.10 2.76 -2.12
N GLN A 335 -9.00 2.54 -0.81
CA GLN A 335 -10.09 2.86 0.12
C GLN A 335 -10.37 4.37 0.18
N LYS A 336 -9.32 5.19 0.30
CA LYS A 336 -9.45 6.66 0.34
C LYS A 336 -10.03 7.25 -0.95
N VAL A 337 -9.54 6.80 -2.11
CA VAL A 337 -10.03 7.23 -3.42
C VAL A 337 -11.48 6.80 -3.61
N ALA A 338 -11.84 5.58 -3.20
CA ALA A 338 -13.22 5.10 -3.28
C ALA A 338 -14.15 5.98 -2.45
N GLU A 339 -13.77 6.31 -1.21
CA GLU A 339 -14.56 7.18 -0.34
C GLU A 339 -14.80 8.56 -0.95
N ARG A 340 -13.79 9.18 -1.57
CA ARG A 340 -13.91 10.47 -2.27
C ARG A 340 -14.86 10.39 -3.47
N GLN A 341 -14.84 9.25 -4.18
CA GLN A 341 -15.70 8.98 -5.33
C GLN A 341 -17.10 8.45 -4.95
N GLY A 342 -17.47 8.49 -3.67
CA GLY A 342 -18.77 7.99 -3.19
C GLY A 342 -18.94 6.48 -3.37
N LEU A 343 -17.85 5.73 -3.40
CA LEU A 343 -17.79 4.28 -3.50
C LEU A 343 -17.25 3.69 -2.18
N ALA A 344 -17.45 2.40 -1.97
CA ALA A 344 -16.74 1.62 -0.97
C ALA A 344 -15.90 0.56 -1.66
N CYS A 345 -14.60 0.52 -1.36
CA CYS A 345 -13.67 -0.50 -1.83
C CYS A 345 -13.59 -1.65 -0.84
N LEU A 346 -13.99 -2.85 -1.28
CA LEU A 346 -13.95 -4.07 -0.48
C LEU A 346 -12.73 -4.90 -0.86
N LEU A 347 -11.85 -5.14 0.11
CA LEU A 347 -10.61 -5.90 -0.03
C LEU A 347 -10.67 -7.30 0.60
N HIS A 348 -11.83 -7.69 1.15
CA HIS A 348 -12.05 -9.02 1.70
C HIS A 348 -11.96 -10.06 0.57
N GLU A 349 -11.36 -11.23 0.81
CA GLU A 349 -11.13 -12.26 -0.23
C GLU A 349 -12.43 -12.86 -0.78
N LYS A 350 -13.49 -12.81 0.04
CA LYS A 350 -14.85 -13.23 -0.33
C LYS A 350 -15.95 -12.28 0.17
N PRO A 351 -16.16 -11.11 -0.46
CA PRO A 351 -17.14 -10.14 0.02
C PRO A 351 -18.59 -10.62 -0.16
N PHE A 352 -18.86 -11.38 -1.22
CA PHE A 352 -20.18 -11.88 -1.56
C PHE A 352 -20.16 -13.41 -1.76
N ALA A 353 -21.16 -14.11 -1.21
CA ALA A 353 -21.35 -15.53 -1.46
C ALA A 353 -21.93 -15.77 -2.86
N GLY A 354 -21.56 -16.89 -3.51
CA GLY A 354 -22.13 -17.29 -4.81
C GLY A 354 -21.49 -16.66 -6.07
N VAL A 355 -20.50 -15.77 -5.92
CA VAL A 355 -19.71 -15.18 -7.02
C VAL A 355 -18.21 -15.40 -6.83
N ASN A 356 -17.33 -15.05 -7.77
CA ASN A 356 -15.88 -15.19 -7.58
C ASN A 356 -15.39 -14.41 -6.35
N GLY A 357 -14.31 -14.91 -5.74
CA GLY A 357 -13.60 -14.18 -4.68
C GLY A 357 -12.56 -13.23 -5.29
N SER A 358 -11.98 -12.36 -4.46
CA SER A 358 -10.87 -11.49 -4.81
C SER A 358 -9.54 -12.16 -4.47
N GLY A 359 -8.75 -12.42 -5.51
CA GLY A 359 -7.40 -12.95 -5.43
C GLY A 359 -6.31 -11.89 -5.21
N LYS A 360 -5.12 -12.39 -4.88
CA LYS A 360 -3.88 -11.62 -4.95
C LYS A 360 -2.76 -12.49 -5.48
N HIS A 361 -2.53 -12.45 -6.79
CA HIS A 361 -1.47 -13.24 -7.40
C HIS A 361 -0.10 -12.61 -7.13
N ASN A 362 0.91 -13.44 -6.90
CA ASN A 362 2.26 -13.02 -6.58
C ASN A 362 3.22 -13.55 -7.64
N ASN A 363 3.51 -12.73 -8.65
CA ASN A 363 4.49 -13.04 -9.68
C ASN A 363 5.89 -12.86 -9.10
N TRP A 364 6.50 -13.95 -8.66
CA TRP A 364 7.78 -13.94 -7.96
C TRP A 364 8.92 -14.41 -8.85
N SER A 365 10.06 -13.72 -8.77
CA SER A 365 11.29 -14.18 -9.41
C SER A 365 12.55 -13.89 -8.59
N VAL A 366 13.66 -14.49 -8.99
CA VAL A 366 14.99 -14.31 -8.39
C VAL A 366 15.93 -13.68 -9.40
N VAL A 367 16.55 -12.57 -8.99
CA VAL A 367 17.64 -11.93 -9.72
C VAL A 367 18.96 -12.35 -9.06
N GLY A 368 19.79 -13.04 -9.84
CA GLY A 368 21.09 -13.48 -9.40
C GLY A 368 22.10 -12.35 -9.21
N PRO A 369 23.27 -12.65 -8.62
CA PRO A 369 24.29 -11.65 -8.35
C PRO A 369 24.99 -11.14 -9.61
N ASP A 370 24.76 -11.76 -10.77
CA ASP A 370 25.17 -11.30 -12.10
C ASP A 370 24.20 -10.28 -12.71
N GLY A 371 23.05 -10.05 -12.06
CA GLY A 371 22.00 -9.10 -12.48
C GLY A 371 20.96 -9.69 -13.41
N LYS A 372 20.93 -11.01 -13.62
CA LYS A 372 19.96 -11.67 -14.50
C LYS A 372 18.85 -12.35 -13.71
N ASN A 373 17.66 -12.43 -14.31
CA ASN A 373 16.58 -13.26 -13.81
C ASN A 373 16.92 -14.74 -14.03
N TRP A 374 17.07 -15.49 -12.94
CA TRP A 374 17.46 -16.92 -12.97
C TRP A 374 16.29 -17.88 -13.25
N LEU A 375 15.07 -17.36 -13.38
CA LEU A 375 13.89 -18.12 -13.79
C LEU A 375 13.45 -17.80 -15.22
N SER A 376 14.22 -16.97 -15.95
CA SER A 376 13.98 -16.69 -17.36
C SER A 376 14.79 -17.67 -18.21
N PRO A 377 14.16 -18.67 -18.86
CA PRO A 377 14.90 -19.53 -19.78
C PRO A 377 15.34 -18.73 -21.00
N GLY A 378 16.54 -19.01 -21.52
CA GLY A 378 16.91 -18.61 -22.87
C GLY A 378 16.18 -19.43 -23.94
N ASP A 379 16.40 -19.08 -25.21
CA ASP A 379 15.76 -19.74 -26.37
C ASP A 379 16.03 -21.26 -26.42
N ASN A 380 17.19 -21.69 -25.90
CA ASN A 380 17.57 -23.09 -25.76
C ASN A 380 17.72 -23.48 -24.29
N PRO A 381 16.71 -24.08 -23.64
CA PRO A 381 16.77 -24.45 -22.24
C PRO A 381 17.94 -25.35 -21.83
N HIS A 382 18.42 -26.19 -22.75
CA HIS A 382 19.58 -27.07 -22.54
C HIS A 382 20.92 -26.33 -22.45
N GLU A 383 20.98 -25.07 -22.90
CA GLU A 383 22.19 -24.24 -22.83
C GLU A 383 22.20 -23.36 -21.57
N ASN A 384 21.10 -23.32 -20.81
CA ASN A 384 20.96 -22.53 -19.58
C ASN A 384 21.72 -23.12 -18.38
N GLU A 385 22.37 -24.29 -18.52
CA GLU A 385 23.27 -24.86 -17.50
C GLU A 385 24.55 -24.03 -17.31
N ARG A 386 24.84 -23.07 -18.20
CA ARG A 386 26.08 -22.29 -18.24
C ARG A 386 25.98 -20.88 -17.68
#